data_AF-A0A5E3XPT8-F1
#
_entry.id   AF-A0A5E3XPT8-F1
#
_cell.length_a   1.000
_cell.length_b   1.000
_cell.length_c   1.000
_cell.angle_alpha   90.00
_cell.angle_beta   90.00
_cell.angle_gamma   90.00
#
_symmetry.space_group_name_H-M   'P 1'
#
loop_
_entity.id
_entity.type
_entity.pdbx_description
1 polymer ?
#
loop_
_entity_poly.entity_id
_entity_poly.type
_entity_poly.pdbx_seq_one_letter_code
_entity_poly.pdbx_strand_id
1 'polypeptide(L)'
;MSFAYDELKGFFPPTAEAQIRDDFKSRCVLCTTSLSPDQGICVPILRDVQAWNICERALYTDSCEVRGPLNGLLSCDDCCKFLADSEDGDAERLAILIPCLPLLVYVNRVLNGLRDKPMEGRLQTFDQILEDLEKDPGSTTERRAASPFLHCFQIQPLDNLTPRYPQETSRILLRDAPPSCIINGKSYRIIDTATVDPSDDARLQARTQEISISDSAPVDGDTEVNLWRIPRRSAGLFMGVAEQVSPLPSGDSELYKYLKSVQALSWYRRSLRTEEIPRHASVRAQFERLELEIESGGVDVLS
;
A
#
# COMPACT_ATOMS: atom_id res chain seq x y z
N MET A 1 14.48 -9.42 10.44
CA MET A 1 13.97 -8.62 11.57
C MET A 1 12.66 -8.00 11.14
N SER A 2 11.59 -8.11 11.91
CA SER A 2 10.33 -7.40 11.67
C SER A 2 10.14 -6.45 12.84
N PHE A 3 9.82 -5.18 12.57
CA PHE A 3 9.63 -4.19 13.63
C PHE A 3 8.24 -4.31 14.26
N ALA A 4 8.21 -4.35 15.60
CA ALA A 4 6.98 -4.37 16.40
C ALA A 4 6.37 -2.97 16.54
N TYR A 5 5.16 -2.89 17.12
CA TYR A 5 4.37 -1.67 17.20
C TYR A 5 5.04 -0.52 17.99
N ASP A 6 5.65 -0.77 19.15
CA ASP A 6 6.35 0.29 19.90
C ASP A 6 7.69 0.71 19.25
N GLU A 7 8.27 -0.15 18.42
CA GLU A 7 9.47 0.17 17.62
C GLU A 7 9.16 1.09 16.42
N LEU A 8 7.88 1.33 16.12
CA LEU A 8 7.47 2.31 15.11
C LEU A 8 7.71 3.75 15.57
N LYS A 9 7.70 4.01 16.89
CA LYS A 9 8.02 5.34 17.44
C LYS A 9 9.50 5.63 17.22
N GLY A 10 9.78 6.58 16.31
CA GLY A 10 11.15 6.90 15.91
C GLY A 10 11.67 6.08 14.73
N PHE A 11 10.87 5.18 14.14
CA PHE A 11 11.25 4.53 12.88
C PHE A 11 11.47 5.55 11.78
N PHE A 12 10.63 6.58 11.67
CA PHE A 12 10.83 7.67 10.72
C PHE A 12 11.56 8.84 11.40
N PRO A 13 12.52 9.50 10.72
CA PRO A 13 13.06 10.76 11.22
C PRO A 13 11.95 11.84 11.27
N PRO A 14 12.04 12.84 12.15
CA PRO A 14 10.99 13.85 12.32
C PRO A 14 10.59 14.58 11.03
N THR A 15 11.55 14.78 10.10
CA THR A 15 11.29 15.39 8.80
C THR A 15 10.40 14.51 7.91
N ALA A 16 10.60 13.20 7.91
CA ALA A 16 9.76 12.26 7.19
C ALA A 16 8.39 12.14 7.86
N GLU A 17 8.31 12.09 9.19
CA GLU A 17 7.03 12.08 9.91
C GLU A 17 6.17 13.31 9.61
N ALA A 18 6.78 14.50 9.60
CA ALA A 18 6.10 15.73 9.24
C ALA A 18 5.57 15.70 7.80
N GLN A 19 6.36 15.19 6.85
CA GLN A 19 5.94 15.05 5.45
C GLN A 19 4.80 14.03 5.30
N ILE A 20 4.89 12.87 5.98
CA ILE A 20 3.84 11.86 5.99
C ILE A 20 2.54 12.47 6.52
N ARG A 21 2.61 13.21 7.64
CA ARG A 21 1.44 13.90 8.20
C ARG A 21 0.83 14.91 7.23
N ASP A 22 1.64 15.71 6.55
CA ASP A 22 1.13 16.66 5.55
C ASP A 22 0.49 15.95 4.35
N ASP A 23 1.09 14.85 3.86
CA ASP A 23 0.57 14.08 2.73
C ASP A 23 -0.86 13.54 3.03
N PHE A 24 -1.10 13.11 4.26
CA PHE A 24 -2.40 12.61 4.73
C PHE A 24 -3.30 13.69 5.37
N LYS A 25 -2.88 14.96 5.35
CA LYS A 25 -3.60 16.09 5.99
C LYS A 25 -3.97 15.81 7.44
N SER A 26 -3.05 15.17 8.17
CA SER A 26 -3.24 14.72 9.55
C SER A 26 -4.48 13.85 9.75
N ARG A 27 -4.82 12.99 8.79
CA ARG A 27 -5.93 12.03 8.90
C ARG A 27 -5.42 10.59 8.83
N CYS A 28 -6.11 9.68 9.51
CA CYS A 28 -5.84 8.26 9.35
C CYS A 28 -6.13 7.82 7.91
N VAL A 29 -5.19 7.11 7.29
CA VAL A 29 -5.30 6.60 5.93
C VAL A 29 -6.52 5.71 5.72
N LEU A 30 -6.92 4.92 6.71
CA LEU A 30 -8.02 3.96 6.58
C LEU A 30 -9.38 4.56 6.92
N CYS A 31 -9.50 5.18 8.10
CA CYS A 31 -10.80 5.63 8.64
C CYS A 31 -11.06 7.13 8.51
N THR A 32 -10.13 7.90 7.90
CA THR A 32 -10.19 9.35 7.64
C THR A 32 -10.34 10.26 8.87
N THR A 33 -10.31 9.68 10.08
CA THR A 33 -10.35 10.43 11.35
C THR A 33 -9.22 11.44 11.43
N SER A 34 -9.55 12.70 11.75
CA SER A 34 -8.57 13.76 12.03
C SER A 34 -7.75 13.41 13.26
N LEU A 35 -6.43 13.61 13.17
CA LEU A 35 -5.45 13.29 14.20
C LEU A 35 -4.79 14.59 14.66
N SER A 36 -4.77 14.82 15.96
CA SER A 36 -3.98 15.90 16.54
C SER A 36 -2.47 15.66 16.36
N PRO A 37 -1.60 16.67 16.58
CA PRO A 37 -0.16 16.52 16.40
C PRO A 37 0.48 15.41 17.25
N ASP A 38 -0.07 15.15 18.42
CA ASP A 38 0.34 14.10 19.37
C ASP A 38 -0.37 12.75 19.15
N GLN A 39 -1.34 12.71 18.23
CA GLN A 39 -2.05 11.49 17.84
C GLN A 39 -1.52 10.92 16.53
N GLY A 40 -1.72 9.62 16.33
CA GLY A 40 -1.42 8.94 15.08
C GLY A 40 0.01 8.44 14.96
N ILE A 41 0.15 7.37 14.20
CA ILE A 41 1.36 6.56 14.09
C ILE A 41 1.77 6.49 12.63
N CYS A 42 3.05 6.76 12.37
CA CYS A 42 3.63 6.56 11.04
C CYS A 42 4.01 5.09 10.89
N VAL A 43 3.29 4.36 10.04
CA VAL A 43 3.45 2.93 9.83
C VAL A 43 4.23 2.69 8.53
N PRO A 44 5.38 1.99 8.56
CA PRO A 44 6.10 1.62 7.35
C PRO A 44 5.34 0.59 6.53
N ILE A 45 5.31 0.78 5.20
CA ILE A 45 4.76 -0.16 4.23
C ILE A 45 5.65 -1.41 4.20
N LEU A 46 6.95 -1.22 3.88
CA LEU A 46 7.99 -2.25 4.00
C LEU A 46 8.73 -2.09 5.32
N ARG A 47 8.79 -3.18 6.09
CA ARG A 47 9.40 -3.19 7.44
C ARG A 47 10.73 -3.87 7.52
N ASP A 48 11.03 -4.74 6.57
CA ASP A 48 12.16 -5.63 6.70
C ASP A 48 12.90 -5.79 5.37
N VAL A 49 14.17 -6.16 5.50
CA VAL A 49 15.08 -6.35 4.37
C VAL A 49 14.59 -7.40 3.37
N GLN A 50 13.77 -8.38 3.78
CA GLN A 50 13.24 -9.40 2.87
C GLN A 50 12.19 -8.80 1.93
N ALA A 51 11.27 -7.99 2.45
CA ALA A 51 10.27 -7.28 1.67
C ALA A 51 10.91 -6.32 0.64
N TRP A 52 11.98 -5.65 1.04
CA TRP A 52 12.79 -4.82 0.14
C TRP A 52 13.51 -5.64 -0.92
N ASN A 53 14.15 -6.75 -0.55
CA ASN A 53 14.79 -7.65 -1.51
C ASN A 53 13.80 -8.20 -2.54
N ILE A 54 12.54 -8.44 -2.15
CA ILE A 54 11.46 -8.81 -3.07
C ILE A 54 11.21 -7.67 -4.05
N CYS A 55 11.07 -6.43 -3.57
CA CYS A 55 10.86 -5.26 -4.43
C CYS A 55 11.96 -5.08 -5.48
N GLU A 56 13.23 -5.18 -5.09
CA GLU A 56 14.36 -5.06 -6.01
C GLU A 56 14.35 -6.17 -7.05
N ARG A 57 14.25 -7.43 -6.60
CA ARG A 57 14.33 -8.59 -7.49
C ARG A 57 13.15 -8.70 -8.45
N ALA A 58 11.98 -8.27 -8.02
CA ALA A 58 10.77 -8.24 -8.84
C ALA A 58 10.61 -6.93 -9.62
N LEU A 59 11.54 -5.97 -9.49
CA LEU A 59 11.45 -4.65 -10.13
C LEU A 59 10.12 -3.95 -9.80
N TYR A 60 9.71 -3.93 -8.53
CA TYR A 60 8.49 -3.24 -8.11
C TYR A 60 8.73 -1.74 -7.91
N THR A 61 9.82 -1.36 -7.27
CA THR A 61 10.16 0.04 -7.03
C THR A 61 11.63 0.29 -7.26
N ASP A 62 11.99 1.53 -7.57
CA ASP A 62 13.36 2.06 -7.52
C ASP A 62 13.60 2.94 -6.28
N SER A 63 12.57 3.17 -5.45
CA SER A 63 12.72 3.79 -4.14
C SER A 63 13.64 2.93 -3.28
N CYS A 64 14.64 3.54 -2.65
CA CYS A 64 15.57 2.84 -1.76
C CYS A 64 15.67 3.47 -0.36
N GLU A 65 14.85 4.47 -0.05
CA GLU A 65 14.85 5.15 1.24
C GLU A 65 13.97 4.42 2.26
N VAL A 66 14.59 3.61 3.13
CA VAL A 66 13.86 2.76 4.10
C VAL A 66 13.02 3.60 5.06
N ARG A 67 13.59 4.72 5.53
CA ARG A 67 12.96 5.67 6.46
C ARG A 67 12.44 6.94 5.74
N GLY A 68 12.27 6.87 4.42
CA GLY A 68 11.75 7.98 3.63
C GLY A 68 10.22 8.09 3.69
N PRO A 69 9.63 9.26 3.41
CA PRO A 69 8.18 9.47 3.50
C PRO A 69 7.39 8.59 2.53
N LEU A 70 7.98 8.18 1.40
CA LEU A 70 7.35 7.28 0.42
C LEU A 70 7.01 5.89 1.00
N ASN A 71 7.69 5.48 2.08
CA ASN A 71 7.45 4.22 2.77
C ASN A 71 6.48 4.37 3.96
N GLY A 72 5.93 5.55 4.27
CA GLY A 72 5.19 5.78 5.52
C GLY A 72 3.70 6.08 5.35
N LEU A 73 2.84 5.37 6.06
CA LEU A 73 1.40 5.63 6.16
C LEU A 73 1.06 6.31 7.49
N LEU A 74 0.04 7.18 7.53
CA LEU A 74 -0.46 7.72 8.80
C LEU A 74 -1.69 6.94 9.27
N SER A 75 -1.66 6.37 10.47
CA SER A 75 -2.78 5.61 11.05
C SER A 75 -3.20 6.14 12.41
N CYS A 76 -4.48 6.01 12.78
CA CYS A 76 -4.86 6.02 14.19
C CYS A 76 -4.55 4.67 14.83
N ASP A 77 -4.59 4.62 16.17
CA ASP A 77 -4.32 3.41 16.95
C ASP A 77 -5.29 2.27 16.56
N ASP A 78 -6.60 2.57 16.47
CA ASP A 78 -7.64 1.58 16.11
C ASP A 78 -7.43 0.92 14.74
N CYS A 79 -6.92 1.69 13.77
CA CYS A 79 -6.67 1.21 12.41
C CYS A 79 -5.29 0.59 12.25
N CYS A 80 -4.38 0.79 13.21
CA CYS A 80 -3.01 0.33 13.08
C CYS A 80 -2.94 -1.20 13.04
N LYS A 81 -3.82 -1.91 13.74
CA LYS A 81 -3.96 -3.39 13.68
C LYS A 81 -4.15 -3.96 12.26
N PHE A 82 -4.69 -3.18 11.34
CA PHE A 82 -4.85 -3.60 9.94
C PHE A 82 -3.55 -3.44 9.15
N LEU A 83 -2.72 -2.47 9.55
CA LEU A 83 -1.53 -2.11 8.81
C LEU A 83 -0.30 -2.77 9.42
N ALA A 84 -0.25 -2.98 10.74
CA ALA A 84 0.90 -3.42 11.51
C ALA A 84 0.69 -4.69 12.34
N ASP A 85 1.81 -5.38 12.60
CA ASP A 85 1.87 -6.58 13.43
C ASP A 85 1.92 -6.15 14.90
N SER A 86 1.21 -6.85 15.78
CA SER A 86 1.24 -6.59 17.23
C SER A 86 2.48 -7.21 17.89
N GLU A 87 2.82 -6.71 19.08
CA GLU A 87 4.00 -7.13 19.84
C GLU A 87 3.94 -8.55 20.37
N ASP A 88 2.74 -9.04 20.68
CA ASP A 88 2.54 -10.35 21.31
C ASP A 88 2.74 -11.53 20.36
N GLY A 89 3.07 -11.29 19.08
CA GLY A 89 3.22 -12.33 18.06
C GLY A 89 1.91 -13.04 17.67
N ASP A 90 0.84 -12.81 18.42
CA ASP A 90 -0.46 -13.48 18.26
C ASP A 90 -1.40 -12.76 17.28
N ALA A 91 -1.30 -11.42 17.13
CA ALA A 91 -2.01 -10.68 16.08
C ALA A 91 -1.05 -10.28 14.95
N GLU A 92 -1.04 -11.12 13.91
CA GLU A 92 -0.53 -10.82 12.58
C GLU A 92 -1.33 -9.65 12.00
N ARG A 93 -0.67 -8.75 11.26
CA ARG A 93 -1.32 -7.71 10.46
C ARG A 93 -2.58 -8.25 9.79
N LEU A 94 -3.74 -7.65 10.06
CA LEU A 94 -5.01 -8.26 9.63
C LEU A 94 -5.27 -8.13 8.12
N ALA A 95 -4.67 -7.13 7.46
CA ALA A 95 -4.91 -6.84 6.06
C ALA A 95 -3.73 -6.17 5.37
N ILE A 96 -3.81 -6.06 4.05
CA ILE A 96 -2.88 -5.28 3.24
C ILE A 96 -3.62 -4.44 2.21
N LEU A 97 -2.97 -3.38 1.76
CA LEU A 97 -3.40 -2.58 0.62
C LEU A 97 -2.73 -3.11 -0.63
N ILE A 98 -3.51 -3.40 -1.68
CA ILE A 98 -3.03 -3.91 -2.96
C ILE A 98 -3.47 -2.94 -4.05
N PRO A 99 -2.63 -2.60 -5.05
CA PRO A 99 -3.10 -1.83 -6.21
C PRO A 99 -4.38 -2.43 -6.77
N CYS A 100 -5.37 -1.60 -7.04
CA CYS A 100 -6.70 -2.07 -7.43
C CYS A 100 -6.72 -2.77 -8.79
N LEU A 101 -7.78 -3.53 -9.05
CA LEU A 101 -7.92 -4.36 -10.25
C LEU A 101 -7.64 -3.61 -11.57
N PRO A 102 -8.20 -2.41 -11.83
CA PRO A 102 -7.89 -1.67 -13.06
C PRO A 102 -6.40 -1.40 -13.28
N LEU A 103 -5.66 -1.07 -12.21
CA LEU A 103 -4.22 -0.87 -12.29
C LEU A 103 -3.48 -2.19 -12.55
N LEU A 104 -3.83 -3.27 -11.84
CA LEU A 104 -3.18 -4.57 -12.05
C LEU A 104 -3.42 -5.11 -13.46
N VAL A 105 -4.62 -4.92 -14.03
CA VAL A 105 -4.91 -5.28 -15.43
C VAL A 105 -4.02 -4.51 -16.40
N TYR A 106 -3.89 -3.19 -16.20
CA TYR A 106 -3.04 -2.35 -17.03
C TYR A 106 -1.56 -2.77 -16.95
N VAL A 107 -1.02 -2.88 -15.73
CA VAL A 107 0.38 -3.27 -15.54
C VAL A 107 0.63 -4.66 -16.12
N ASN A 108 -0.27 -5.62 -15.89
CA ASN A 108 -0.16 -6.95 -16.47
C ASN A 108 0.01 -6.91 -17.99
N ARG A 109 -0.78 -6.08 -18.67
CA ARG A 109 -0.68 -5.90 -20.12
C ARG A 109 0.65 -5.28 -20.55
N VAL A 110 1.10 -4.24 -19.84
CA VAL A 110 2.41 -3.62 -20.11
C VAL A 110 3.53 -4.64 -19.95
N LEU A 111 3.56 -5.36 -18.83
CA LEU A 111 4.58 -6.37 -18.54
C LEU A 111 4.63 -7.49 -19.57
N ASN A 112 3.48 -7.98 -20.04
CA ASN A 112 3.45 -8.95 -21.15
C ASN A 112 4.10 -8.40 -22.43
N GLY A 113 3.92 -7.11 -22.70
CA GLY A 113 4.51 -6.41 -23.85
C GLY A 113 6.00 -6.09 -23.72
N LEU A 114 6.60 -6.22 -22.52
CA LEU A 114 8.02 -5.95 -22.30
C LEU A 114 8.93 -7.08 -22.76
N ARG A 115 8.44 -8.32 -22.85
CA ARG A 115 9.28 -9.51 -23.10
C ARG A 115 10.21 -9.40 -24.31
N ASP A 116 9.71 -8.79 -25.39
CA ASP A 116 10.41 -8.65 -26.67
C ASP A 116 11.08 -7.28 -26.83
N LYS A 117 11.15 -6.48 -25.77
CA LYS A 117 11.80 -5.16 -25.77
C LYS A 117 13.30 -5.25 -25.48
N PRO A 118 14.07 -4.19 -25.81
CA PRO A 118 15.44 -4.02 -25.34
C PRO A 118 15.55 -4.18 -23.82
N MET A 119 16.74 -4.48 -23.33
CA MET A 119 16.99 -4.75 -21.90
C MET A 119 16.52 -3.61 -21.00
N GLU A 120 16.76 -2.37 -21.40
CA GLU A 120 16.37 -1.17 -20.67
C GLU A 120 14.86 -1.10 -20.45
N GLY A 121 14.07 -1.47 -21.47
CA GLY A 121 12.61 -1.55 -21.37
C GLY A 121 12.15 -2.70 -20.47
N ARG A 122 12.88 -3.82 -20.44
CA ARG A 122 12.56 -4.98 -19.59
C ARG A 122 12.84 -4.72 -18.11
N LEU A 123 13.76 -3.81 -17.81
CA LEU A 123 14.12 -3.36 -16.47
C LEU A 123 13.14 -2.35 -15.86
N GLN A 124 12.13 -1.89 -16.62
CA GLN A 124 11.16 -0.93 -16.13
C GLN A 124 10.46 -1.43 -14.86
N THR A 125 10.45 -0.61 -13.81
CA THR A 125 9.81 -0.99 -12.53
C THR A 125 8.29 -0.87 -12.60
N PHE A 126 7.58 -1.51 -11.66
CA PHE A 126 6.14 -1.34 -11.51
C PHE A 126 5.77 0.13 -11.31
N ASP A 127 6.52 0.86 -10.47
CA ASP A 127 6.32 2.30 -10.29
C ASP A 127 6.54 3.09 -11.58
N GLN A 128 7.62 2.83 -12.33
CA GLN A 128 7.87 3.52 -13.59
C GLN A 128 6.76 3.29 -14.63
N ILE A 129 6.14 2.10 -14.65
CA ILE A 129 4.97 1.82 -15.51
C ILE A 129 3.77 2.70 -15.14
N LEU A 130 3.55 2.93 -13.84
CA LEU A 130 2.48 3.79 -13.35
C LEU A 130 2.79 5.28 -13.51
N GLU A 131 4.04 5.70 -13.33
CA GLU A 131 4.48 7.06 -13.65
C GLU A 131 4.29 7.38 -15.13
N ASP A 132 4.58 6.43 -16.02
CA ASP A 132 4.32 6.59 -17.44
C ASP A 132 2.82 6.79 -17.69
N LEU A 133 1.96 6.02 -17.02
CA LEU A 133 0.51 6.17 -17.09
C LEU A 133 0.06 7.55 -16.58
N GLU A 134 0.66 8.06 -15.52
CA GLU A 134 0.37 9.39 -14.98
C GLU A 134 0.79 10.51 -15.95
N LYS A 135 1.95 10.37 -16.60
CA LYS A 135 2.47 11.35 -17.58
C LYS A 135 1.66 11.39 -18.88
N ASP A 136 1.06 10.28 -19.29
CA ASP A 136 0.25 10.20 -20.50
C ASP A 136 -0.97 9.28 -20.31
N PRO A 137 -2.01 9.76 -19.61
CA PRO A 137 -3.18 8.95 -19.24
C PRO A 137 -4.12 8.67 -20.43
N GLY A 138 -3.97 9.39 -21.55
CA GLY A 138 -4.97 9.45 -22.61
C GLY A 138 -4.63 8.70 -23.91
N SER A 139 -3.38 8.29 -24.11
CA SER A 139 -2.92 7.85 -25.43
C SER A 139 -3.44 6.49 -25.90
N THR A 140 -3.89 5.62 -25.00
CA THR A 140 -4.55 4.36 -25.38
C THR A 140 -5.83 4.12 -24.59
N THR A 141 -6.67 3.20 -25.08
CA THR A 141 -7.91 2.82 -24.39
C THR A 141 -7.63 2.23 -23.01
N GLU A 142 -6.54 1.48 -22.86
CA GLU A 142 -6.13 0.87 -21.60
C GLU A 142 -5.67 1.92 -20.60
N ARG A 143 -4.92 2.92 -21.06
CA ARG A 143 -4.49 4.05 -20.21
C ARG A 143 -5.68 4.87 -19.73
N ARG A 144 -6.64 5.16 -20.62
CA ARG A 144 -7.89 5.84 -20.23
C ARG A 144 -8.71 5.04 -19.22
N ALA A 145 -8.69 3.71 -19.32
CA ALA A 145 -9.42 2.85 -18.39
C ALA A 145 -8.77 2.77 -17.01
N ALA A 146 -7.43 2.81 -16.93
CA ALA A 146 -6.68 2.64 -15.68
C ALA A 146 -6.35 3.96 -14.97
N SER A 147 -6.13 5.05 -15.70
CA SER A 147 -5.71 6.34 -15.13
C SER A 147 -6.63 6.92 -14.05
N PRO A 148 -7.98 6.76 -14.06
CA PRO A 148 -8.82 7.23 -12.95
C PRO A 148 -8.49 6.57 -11.60
N PHE A 149 -7.84 5.41 -11.65
CA PHE A 149 -7.49 4.59 -10.52
C PHE A 149 -6.01 4.72 -10.11
N LEU A 150 -5.26 5.66 -10.68
CA LEU A 150 -3.91 5.96 -10.20
C LEU A 150 -3.93 6.21 -8.69
N HIS A 151 -2.97 5.57 -8.01
CA HIS A 151 -2.82 5.57 -6.55
C HIS A 151 -4.00 4.94 -5.77
N CYS A 152 -4.92 4.22 -6.42
CA CYS A 152 -6.01 3.53 -5.75
C CYS A 152 -5.63 2.10 -5.36
N PHE A 153 -5.89 1.76 -4.10
CA PHE A 153 -5.61 0.49 -3.47
C PHE A 153 -6.88 -0.14 -2.90
N GLN A 154 -6.96 -1.46 -2.90
CA GLN A 154 -8.02 -2.22 -2.26
C GLN A 154 -7.45 -2.94 -1.04
N ILE A 155 -8.18 -2.92 0.06
CA ILE A 155 -7.81 -3.68 1.26
C ILE A 155 -8.14 -5.16 1.03
N GLN A 156 -7.20 -6.03 1.37
CA GLN A 156 -7.35 -7.48 1.31
C GLN A 156 -6.96 -8.11 2.65
N PRO A 157 -7.79 -9.00 3.20
CA PRO A 157 -7.46 -9.70 4.43
C PRO A 157 -6.28 -10.66 4.21
N LEU A 158 -5.43 -10.82 5.25
CA LEU A 158 -4.32 -11.79 5.19
C LEU A 158 -4.73 -13.19 5.62
N ASP A 159 -5.75 -13.31 6.46
CA ASP A 159 -6.25 -14.59 6.95
C ASP A 159 -7.79 -14.61 6.92
N ASN A 160 -8.37 -15.80 7.11
CA ASN A 160 -9.80 -15.98 7.37
C ASN A 160 -10.14 -15.36 8.73
N LEU A 161 -10.45 -14.06 8.72
CA LEU A 161 -10.72 -13.30 9.94
C LEU A 161 -11.91 -13.85 10.72
N THR A 162 -12.88 -14.47 10.04
CA THR A 162 -14.01 -15.17 10.68
C THR A 162 -13.78 -16.69 10.64
N PRO A 163 -13.93 -17.42 11.77
CA PRO A 163 -14.32 -16.95 13.11
C PRO A 163 -13.11 -16.59 14.01
N ARG A 164 -11.89 -16.48 13.47
CA ARG A 164 -10.66 -16.28 14.26
C ARG A 164 -10.72 -15.03 15.15
N TYR A 165 -11.38 -13.97 14.70
CA TYR A 165 -11.56 -12.72 15.42
C TYR A 165 -13.05 -12.33 15.55
N PRO A 166 -13.43 -11.56 16.58
CA PRO A 166 -14.74 -10.91 16.65
C PRO A 166 -15.01 -10.07 15.38
N GLN A 167 -16.27 -9.99 14.94
CA GLN A 167 -16.62 -9.27 13.71
C GLN A 167 -16.20 -7.80 13.78
N GLU A 168 -16.27 -7.19 14.95
CA GLU A 168 -15.87 -5.80 15.21
C GLU A 168 -14.38 -5.56 14.93
N THR A 169 -13.55 -6.59 15.10
CA THR A 169 -12.11 -6.52 14.84
C THR A 169 -11.80 -6.41 13.35
N SER A 170 -12.70 -6.91 12.49
CA SER A 170 -12.60 -6.91 11.02
C SER A 170 -13.34 -5.75 10.34
N ARG A 171 -13.68 -4.68 11.09
CA ARG A 171 -14.39 -3.52 10.55
C ARG A 171 -13.57 -2.24 10.64
N ILE A 172 -13.62 -1.47 9.55
CA ILE A 172 -13.12 -0.10 9.50
C ILE A 172 -14.32 0.83 9.64
N LEU A 173 -14.30 1.69 10.65
CA LEU A 173 -15.29 2.74 10.85
C LEU A 173 -14.91 3.96 10.02
N LEU A 174 -15.29 3.97 8.74
CA LEU A 174 -14.98 5.06 7.83
C LEU A 174 -15.80 6.30 8.18
N ARG A 175 -15.12 7.41 8.51
CA ARG A 175 -15.77 8.70 8.70
C ARG A 175 -15.95 9.39 7.36
N ASP A 176 -17.10 10.02 7.18
CA ASP A 176 -17.45 10.74 5.94
C ASP A 176 -17.19 9.93 4.67
N ALA A 177 -17.84 8.76 4.60
CA ALA A 177 -17.72 7.90 3.43
C ALA A 177 -18.17 8.67 2.17
N PRO A 178 -17.28 8.84 1.17
CA PRO A 178 -17.63 9.58 -0.03
C PRO A 178 -18.73 8.86 -0.81
N PRO A 179 -19.51 9.59 -1.62
CA PRO A 179 -20.49 8.98 -2.49
C PRO A 179 -19.79 8.09 -3.52
N SER A 180 -20.49 7.03 -3.91
CA SER A 180 -19.98 6.11 -4.92
C SER A 180 -20.16 6.69 -6.32
N CYS A 181 -19.24 6.35 -7.20
CA CYS A 181 -19.21 6.80 -8.58
C CYS A 181 -19.18 5.58 -9.52
N ILE A 182 -19.79 5.72 -10.69
CA ILE A 182 -19.79 4.66 -11.71
C ILE A 182 -18.63 4.93 -12.67
N ILE A 183 -17.69 3.99 -12.73
CA ILE A 183 -16.56 4.03 -13.67
C ILE A 183 -16.58 2.72 -14.45
N ASN A 184 -16.58 2.80 -15.79
CA ASN A 184 -16.62 1.62 -16.67
C ASN A 184 -17.74 0.60 -16.32
N GLY A 185 -18.90 1.10 -15.87
CA GLY A 185 -20.07 0.28 -15.54
C GLY A 185 -20.01 -0.43 -14.18
N LYS A 186 -19.01 -0.15 -13.34
CA LYS A 186 -18.90 -0.65 -11.96
C LYS A 186 -18.99 0.50 -10.95
N SER A 187 -19.56 0.23 -9.78
CA SER A 187 -19.66 1.22 -8.70
C SER A 187 -18.39 1.18 -7.85
N TYR A 188 -17.83 2.37 -7.59
CA TYR A 188 -16.62 2.54 -6.79
C TYR A 188 -16.83 3.63 -5.75
N ARG A 189 -16.45 3.36 -4.51
CA ARG A 189 -16.23 4.40 -3.50
C ARG A 189 -14.73 4.65 -3.42
N ILE A 190 -14.30 5.85 -3.81
CA ILE A 190 -12.88 6.25 -3.75
C ILE A 190 -12.67 7.14 -2.52
N ILE A 191 -11.93 6.62 -1.55
CA ILE A 191 -11.62 7.24 -0.26
C ILE A 191 -10.28 7.96 -0.40
N ASP A 192 -10.29 9.28 -0.36
CA ASP A 192 -9.10 10.10 -0.53
C ASP A 192 -8.95 11.10 0.62
N THR A 193 -8.02 10.79 1.53
CA THR A 193 -7.76 11.63 2.72
C THR A 193 -7.32 13.06 2.38
N ALA A 194 -6.73 13.29 1.20
CA ALA A 194 -6.23 14.61 0.82
C ALA A 194 -7.34 15.56 0.34
N THR A 195 -8.53 15.03 0.03
CA THR A 195 -9.67 15.80 -0.51
C THR A 195 -10.72 16.16 0.55
N VAL A 196 -10.59 15.63 1.76
CA VAL A 196 -11.53 15.89 2.85
C VAL A 196 -11.30 17.31 3.40
N ASP A 197 -12.29 18.17 3.25
CA ASP A 197 -12.23 19.56 3.71
C ASP A 197 -12.09 19.62 5.24
N PRO A 198 -11.01 20.21 5.79
CA PRO A 198 -10.81 20.33 7.24
C PRO A 198 -11.87 21.20 7.92
N SER A 199 -12.55 22.09 7.19
CA SER A 199 -13.53 23.03 7.75
C SER A 199 -14.87 22.39 8.12
N ASP A 200 -15.14 21.16 7.66
CA ASP A 200 -16.40 20.45 7.90
C ASP A 200 -16.30 19.45 9.08
N ASP A 201 -15.19 19.44 9.84
CA ASP A 201 -14.89 18.46 10.90
C ASP A 201 -16.02 18.22 11.92
N ALA A 202 -16.81 19.25 12.25
CA ALA A 202 -17.97 19.12 13.13
C ALA A 202 -19.14 18.32 12.50
N ARG A 203 -19.30 18.39 11.17
CA ARG A 203 -20.31 17.65 10.39
C ARG A 203 -19.84 16.22 10.07
N LEU A 204 -18.53 16.04 9.90
CA LEU A 204 -17.87 14.78 9.56
C LEU A 204 -17.93 13.75 10.69
N GLN A 205 -18.01 14.18 11.95
CA GLN A 205 -18.16 13.27 13.10
C GLN A 205 -19.51 12.54 13.16
N ALA A 206 -20.52 12.97 12.38
CA ALA A 206 -21.89 12.44 12.46
C ALA A 206 -22.19 11.29 11.48
N ARG A 207 -21.35 11.03 10.47
CA ARG A 207 -21.57 9.98 9.46
C ARG A 207 -20.44 8.96 9.49
N THR A 208 -20.71 7.82 10.10
CA THR A 208 -19.81 6.66 10.12
C THR A 208 -20.41 5.55 9.28
N GLN A 209 -19.62 5.00 8.37
CA GLN A 209 -19.97 3.78 7.65
C GLN A 209 -19.03 2.66 8.08
N GLU A 210 -19.59 1.49 8.38
CA GLU A 210 -18.79 0.30 8.67
C GLU A 210 -18.40 -0.38 7.35
N ILE A 211 -17.11 -0.58 7.14
CA ILE A 211 -16.57 -1.36 6.03
C ILE A 211 -16.01 -2.66 6.61
N SER A 212 -16.61 -3.78 6.22
CA SER A 212 -16.08 -5.11 6.53
C SER A 212 -14.90 -5.41 5.62
N ILE A 213 -13.75 -5.79 6.20
CA ILE A 213 -12.58 -6.24 5.44
C ILE A 213 -12.58 -7.76 5.23
N SER A 214 -13.41 -8.50 5.96
CA SER A 214 -13.64 -9.94 5.81
C SER A 214 -14.49 -10.28 4.58
N ASP A 215 -15.35 -9.35 4.15
CA ASP A 215 -16.27 -9.53 3.02
C ASP A 215 -15.70 -8.93 1.74
N SER A 216 -14.40 -9.16 1.48
CA SER A 216 -13.71 -8.64 0.29
C SER A 216 -14.20 -9.25 -1.04
N ALA A 217 -15.18 -10.16 -1.00
CA ALA A 217 -15.95 -10.58 -2.15
C ALA A 217 -17.27 -9.81 -2.15
N PRO A 218 -17.64 -9.10 -3.23
CA PRO A 218 -19.02 -8.68 -3.40
C PRO A 218 -19.90 -9.93 -3.33
N VAL A 219 -20.66 -10.06 -2.25
CA VAL A 219 -21.74 -11.05 -2.14
C VAL A 219 -22.64 -10.79 -3.33
N ASP A 220 -23.07 -11.81 -4.06
CA ASP A 220 -23.94 -11.67 -5.24
C ASP A 220 -25.01 -10.58 -5.02
N GLY A 221 -24.82 -9.41 -5.64
CA GLY A 221 -25.69 -8.23 -5.46
C GLY A 221 -25.00 -6.96 -4.93
N ASP A 222 -23.87 -7.05 -4.22
CA ASP A 222 -23.09 -5.88 -3.80
C ASP A 222 -22.20 -5.42 -4.95
N THR A 223 -22.49 -4.24 -5.51
CA THR A 223 -21.88 -3.76 -6.77
C THR A 223 -20.74 -2.75 -6.54
N GLU A 224 -20.44 -2.45 -5.28
CA GLU A 224 -19.61 -1.33 -4.87
C GLU A 224 -18.26 -1.77 -4.31
N VAL A 225 -17.18 -1.27 -4.91
CA VAL A 225 -15.81 -1.54 -4.47
C VAL A 225 -15.25 -0.33 -3.74
N ASN A 226 -14.79 -0.52 -2.50
CA ASN A 226 -14.09 0.51 -1.73
C ASN A 226 -12.61 0.54 -2.10
N LEU A 227 -12.12 1.72 -2.50
CA LEU A 227 -10.74 1.96 -2.91
C LEU A 227 -10.15 3.12 -2.11
N TRP A 228 -8.97 2.93 -1.53
CA TRP A 228 -8.21 3.97 -0.85
C TRP A 228 -7.24 4.60 -1.85
N ARG A 229 -7.40 5.90 -2.10
CA ARG A 229 -6.45 6.67 -2.90
C ARG A 229 -5.35 7.20 -1.99
N ILE A 230 -4.13 6.73 -2.22
CA ILE A 230 -2.96 7.04 -1.41
C ILE A 230 -1.88 7.61 -2.35
N PRO A 231 -1.99 8.91 -2.70
CA PRO A 231 -1.03 9.54 -3.59
C PRO A 231 0.35 9.64 -2.91
N ARG A 232 1.40 9.86 -3.72
CA ARG A 232 2.78 10.03 -3.23
C ARG A 232 3.35 8.83 -2.45
N ARG A 233 2.78 7.64 -2.63
CA ARG A 233 3.35 6.38 -2.16
C ARG A 233 3.65 5.50 -3.34
N SER A 234 4.79 4.81 -3.27
CA SER A 234 5.17 3.83 -4.29
C SER A 234 4.18 2.66 -4.23
N ALA A 235 3.53 2.38 -5.36
CA ALA A 235 2.66 1.22 -5.49
C ALA A 235 3.49 -0.08 -5.51
N GLY A 236 4.74 0.00 -5.94
CA GLY A 236 5.72 -1.06 -5.87
C GLY A 236 5.99 -1.55 -4.44
N LEU A 237 6.06 -0.66 -3.45
CA LEU A 237 6.20 -1.06 -2.04
C LEU A 237 5.04 -1.94 -1.59
N PHE A 238 3.79 -1.58 -1.93
CA PHE A 238 2.62 -2.40 -1.61
C PHE A 238 2.63 -3.75 -2.32
N MET A 239 3.11 -3.80 -3.58
CA MET A 239 3.30 -5.06 -4.30
C MET A 239 4.33 -5.97 -3.62
N GLY A 240 5.42 -5.40 -3.11
CA GLY A 240 6.42 -6.13 -2.33
C GLY A 240 5.85 -6.75 -1.07
N VAL A 241 5.06 -5.99 -0.30
CA VAL A 241 4.32 -6.50 0.86
C VAL A 241 3.39 -7.64 0.43
N ALA A 242 2.56 -7.42 -0.61
CA ALA A 242 1.59 -8.40 -1.06
C ALA A 242 2.23 -9.71 -1.54
N GLU A 243 3.46 -9.66 -2.07
CA GLU A 243 4.20 -10.86 -2.41
C GLU A 243 4.79 -11.56 -1.19
N GLN A 244 5.38 -10.80 -0.27
CA GLN A 244 5.95 -11.33 0.96
C GLN A 244 4.93 -12.11 1.79
N VAL A 245 3.77 -11.50 2.03
CA VAL A 245 2.74 -12.08 2.90
C VAL A 245 1.79 -13.00 2.16
N SER A 246 1.74 -12.92 0.82
CA SER A 246 0.90 -13.74 -0.04
C SER A 246 -0.56 -13.86 0.45
N PRO A 247 -1.37 -12.78 0.32
CA PRO A 247 -2.74 -12.75 0.85
C PRO A 247 -3.57 -13.94 0.34
N LEU A 248 -4.53 -14.38 1.14
CA LEU A 248 -5.43 -15.45 0.74
C LEU A 248 -6.21 -15.10 -0.53
N PRO A 249 -6.60 -16.10 -1.35
CA PRO A 249 -7.55 -15.93 -2.45
C PRO A 249 -9.00 -15.75 -1.94
N SER A 250 -9.18 -15.17 -0.76
CA SER A 250 -10.48 -14.87 -0.15
C SER A 250 -10.88 -13.45 -0.54
N GLY A 251 -11.81 -13.31 -1.48
CA GLY A 251 -12.28 -12.01 -1.95
C GLY A 251 -12.48 -11.96 -3.47
N ASP A 252 -12.18 -10.81 -4.08
CA ASP A 252 -12.20 -10.60 -5.53
C ASP A 252 -11.21 -11.54 -6.26
N SER A 253 -11.74 -12.60 -6.87
CA SER A 253 -10.97 -13.62 -7.59
C SER A 253 -10.24 -13.07 -8.82
N GLU A 254 -10.78 -12.04 -9.48
CA GLU A 254 -10.10 -11.38 -10.59
C GLU A 254 -8.94 -10.53 -10.08
N LEU A 255 -9.11 -9.80 -8.97
CA LEU A 255 -7.99 -9.09 -8.33
C LEU A 255 -6.84 -10.06 -8.00
N TYR A 256 -7.14 -11.17 -7.34
CA TYR A 256 -6.14 -12.17 -6.97
C TYR A 256 -5.44 -12.78 -8.18
N LYS A 257 -6.20 -13.12 -9.24
CA LYS A 257 -5.65 -13.61 -10.52
C LYS A 257 -4.66 -12.63 -11.14
N TYR A 258 -5.02 -11.34 -11.22
CA TYR A 258 -4.13 -10.33 -11.79
C TYR A 258 -2.94 -10.03 -10.89
N LEU A 259 -3.11 -10.04 -9.57
CA LEU A 259 -2.00 -9.94 -8.60
C LEU A 259 -0.97 -11.05 -8.84
N LYS A 260 -1.38 -12.32 -8.84
CA LYS A 260 -0.47 -13.45 -9.08
C LYS A 260 0.16 -13.42 -10.46
N SER A 261 -0.59 -12.98 -11.47
CA SER A 261 -0.06 -12.85 -12.82
C SER A 261 1.01 -11.74 -12.92
N VAL A 262 0.79 -10.58 -12.31
CA VAL A 262 1.80 -9.50 -12.24
C VAL A 262 3.04 -9.94 -11.47
N GLN A 263 2.87 -10.64 -10.34
CA GLN A 263 3.99 -11.20 -9.57
C GLN A 263 4.82 -12.15 -10.44
N ALA A 264 4.18 -13.13 -11.08
CA ALA A 264 4.87 -14.08 -11.95
C ALA A 264 5.55 -13.42 -13.16
N LEU A 265 4.91 -12.41 -13.76
CA LEU A 265 5.49 -11.65 -14.88
C LEU A 265 6.74 -10.88 -14.45
N SER A 266 6.70 -10.32 -13.24
CA SER A 266 7.79 -9.54 -12.65
C SER A 266 9.02 -10.38 -12.36
N TRP A 267 8.85 -11.62 -11.89
CA TRP A 267 9.95 -12.53 -11.60
C TRP A 267 10.53 -13.26 -12.81
N TYR A 268 9.67 -13.79 -13.68
CA TYR A 268 10.09 -14.88 -14.57
C TYR A 268 9.90 -14.61 -16.07
N ARG A 269 9.13 -13.59 -16.45
CA ARG A 269 8.65 -13.47 -17.84
C ARG A 269 9.22 -12.27 -18.60
N ARG A 270 10.12 -11.50 -17.98
CA ARG A 270 10.84 -10.39 -18.64
C ARG A 270 12.14 -10.82 -19.32
N SER A 271 12.45 -12.12 -19.35
CA SER A 271 13.68 -12.68 -19.96
C SER A 271 14.99 -12.05 -19.42
N LEU A 272 14.97 -11.57 -18.18
CA LEU A 272 16.13 -10.97 -17.52
C LEU A 272 16.93 -12.05 -16.77
N ARG A 273 18.25 -11.96 -16.81
CA ARG A 273 19.13 -12.75 -15.93
C ARG A 273 19.20 -12.08 -14.57
N THR A 274 19.48 -12.87 -13.54
CA THR A 274 19.59 -12.35 -12.16
C THR A 274 20.66 -11.27 -12.05
N GLU A 275 21.79 -11.43 -12.74
CA GLU A 275 22.89 -10.47 -12.82
C GLU A 275 22.57 -9.19 -13.62
N GLU A 276 21.50 -9.18 -14.42
CA GLU A 276 21.03 -7.99 -15.15
C GLU A 276 20.15 -7.09 -14.26
N ILE A 277 19.64 -7.61 -13.13
CA ILE A 277 18.77 -6.89 -12.21
C ILE A 277 19.64 -6.04 -11.25
N PRO A 278 19.49 -4.71 -11.22
CA PRO A 278 20.20 -3.85 -10.28
C PRO A 278 19.95 -4.28 -8.82
N ARG A 279 21.00 -4.28 -8.01
CA ARG A 279 20.91 -4.50 -6.56
C ARG A 279 21.35 -3.24 -5.85
N HIS A 280 20.51 -2.67 -5.00
CA HIS A 280 20.87 -1.45 -4.27
C HIS A 280 21.49 -1.83 -2.93
N ALA A 281 22.83 -1.89 -2.89
CA ALA A 281 23.59 -2.16 -1.66
C ALA A 281 23.24 -1.17 -0.51
N SER A 282 22.70 0.00 -0.85
CA SER A 282 22.25 1.02 0.09
C SER A 282 21.10 0.58 0.99
N VAL A 283 20.21 -0.32 0.55
CA VAL A 283 19.05 -0.74 1.37
C VAL A 283 19.52 -1.59 2.55
N ARG A 284 20.39 -2.56 2.29
CA ARG A 284 20.95 -3.41 3.35
C ARG A 284 21.71 -2.59 4.40
N ALA A 285 22.56 -1.66 3.94
CA ALA A 285 23.32 -0.78 4.83
C ALA A 285 22.40 0.13 5.68
N GLN A 286 21.23 0.52 5.16
CA GLN A 286 20.24 1.28 5.93
C GLN A 286 19.60 0.44 7.04
N PHE A 287 19.29 -0.84 6.79
CA PHE A 287 18.79 -1.75 7.83
C PHE A 287 19.85 -2.02 8.89
N GLU A 288 21.08 -2.33 8.51
CA GLU A 288 22.19 -2.55 9.45
C GLU A 288 22.43 -1.33 10.35
N ARG A 289 22.30 -0.12 9.79
CA ARG A 289 22.37 1.12 10.57
C ARG A 289 21.21 1.27 11.55
N LEU A 290 19.99 0.99 11.09
CA LEU A 290 18.79 1.06 11.92
C LEU A 290 18.86 0.08 13.10
N GLU A 291 19.36 -1.14 12.88
CA GLU A 291 19.60 -2.14 13.92
C GLU A 291 20.54 -1.59 15.01
N LEU A 292 21.67 -0.99 14.61
CA LEU A 292 22.62 -0.38 15.54
C LEU A 292 22.03 0.81 16.32
N GLU A 293 21.21 1.65 15.68
CA GLU A 293 20.55 2.80 16.32
C GLU A 293 19.52 2.35 17.37
N ILE A 294 18.79 1.26 17.11
CA ILE A 294 17.82 0.69 18.05
C ILE A 294 18.55 0.01 19.21
N GLU A 295 19.58 -0.80 18.94
CA GLU A 295 20.38 -1.49 19.96
C GLU A 295 21.11 -0.52 20.90
N SER A 296 21.48 0.67 20.40
CA SER A 296 22.14 1.71 21.20
C SER A 296 21.17 2.59 21.99
N GLY A 297 19.85 2.31 21.95
CA GLY A 297 18.85 3.01 22.75
C GLY A 297 18.52 4.43 22.25
N GLY A 298 18.72 4.70 20.95
CA GLY A 298 18.39 6.00 20.36
C GLY A 298 19.19 7.14 20.98
N VAL A 299 20.52 7.06 20.95
CA VAL A 299 21.38 8.19 21.29
C VAL A 299 21.93 8.80 20.02
N ASP A 300 21.57 10.07 19.80
CA ASP A 300 22.16 11.04 18.87
C ASP A 300 23.46 10.57 18.17
N VAL A 301 23.33 10.14 16.92
CA VAL A 301 24.46 10.15 15.98
C VAL A 301 24.07 10.97 14.76
N LEU A 302 23.87 12.27 14.98
CA LEU A 302 24.02 13.28 13.94
C LEU A 302 24.88 14.44 14.46
N SER A 303 26.16 14.37 14.09
CA SER A 303 26.91 15.53 13.63
C SER A 303 27.42 15.23 12.23
#